data_AF-A0AAF5PLG2-F1
#
_entry.id   AF-A0AAF5PLG2-F1
#
_cell.length_a   1.000
_cell.length_b   1.000
_cell.length_c   1.000
_cell.angle_alpha   90.00
_cell.angle_beta   90.00
_cell.angle_gamma   90.00
#
_symmetry.space_group_name_H-M   'P 1'
#
loop_
_entity.id
_entity.type
_entity.pdbx_description
1 polymer ?
#
loop_
_entity_poly.entity_id
_entity_poly.type
_entity_poly.pdbx_seq_one_letter_code
_entity_poly.pdbx_strand_id
1 'polypeptide(L)' 'MLLSLRSFALKLSAAAGIQQVNSFETSQYKLNYLETSTGLKMILNTDPNATEIPELMRSYA' A
#
# COMPACT_ATOMS: atom_id res chain seq x y z
N MET A 1 11.42 2.77 -5.74
CA MET A 1 10.12 2.59 -6.43
C MET A 1 8.94 3.14 -5.63
N LEU A 2 8.73 2.74 -4.36
CA LEU A 2 7.56 3.15 -3.57
C LEU A 2 7.37 4.67 -3.43
N LEU A 3 8.45 5.43 -3.23
CA LEU A 3 8.38 6.89 -3.15
C LEU A 3 7.82 7.53 -4.44
N SER A 4 8.26 7.01 -5.58
CA SER A 4 7.79 7.43 -6.90
C SER A 4 6.33 7.02 -7.12
N LEU A 5 5.95 5.81 -6.71
CA LEU A 5 4.58 5.30 -6.81
C LEU A 5 3.61 6.13 -5.95
N ARG A 6 4.00 6.48 -4.72
CA ARG A 6 3.26 7.40 -3.85
C ARG A 6 3.11 8.78 -4.48
N SER A 7 4.21 9.35 -5.00
CA SER A 7 4.18 10.65 -5.68
C SER A 7 3.29 10.62 -6.91
N PHE A 8 3.29 9.51 -7.64
CA PHE A 8 2.43 9.28 -8.80
C PHE A 8 0.95 9.22 -8.40
N ALA A 9 0.60 8.40 -7.41
CA ALA A 9 -0.78 8.28 -6.92
C ALA A 9 -1.32 9.60 -6.36
N LEU A 10 -0.50 10.35 -5.62
CA LEU A 10 -0.86 11.66 -5.11
C LEU A 10 -1.13 12.69 -6.22
N LYS A 11 -0.32 12.69 -7.28
CA LYS A 11 -0.49 13.62 -8.42
C LYS A 11 -1.63 13.22 -9.34
N LEU A 12 -1.93 11.93 -9.45
CA LEU A 12 -2.97 11.39 -10.32
C LEU A 12 -4.37 11.47 -9.70
N SER A 13 -4.47 11.45 -8.36
CA SER A 13 -5.77 11.40 -7.70
C SER A 13 -6.59 12.67 -7.93
N ALA A 14 -7.81 12.48 -8.44
CA ALA A 14 -8.81 13.55 -8.58
C ALA A 14 -9.64 13.76 -7.30
N ALA A 15 -9.46 12.91 -6.28
CA ALA A 15 -10.21 12.97 -5.04
C ALA A 15 -9.54 13.90 -4.02
N ALA A 16 -10.34 14.72 -3.35
CA ALA A 16 -9.87 15.56 -2.25
C ALA A 16 -9.48 14.69 -1.05
N GLY A 17 -8.21 14.74 -0.62
CA GLY A 17 -7.71 14.05 0.59
C GLY A 17 -6.30 13.48 0.46
N ILE A 18 -5.79 12.92 1.57
CA ILE A 18 -4.51 12.20 1.58
C ILE A 18 -4.74 10.81 0.98
N GLN A 19 -4.41 10.67 -0.30
CA GLN A 19 -4.51 9.40 -1.02
C GLN A 19 -3.18 8.65 -0.90
N GLN A 20 -3.26 7.46 -0.30
CA GLN A 20 -2.11 6.57 -0.09
C GLN A 20 -2.27 5.31 -0.94
N VAL A 21 -1.14 4.76 -1.38
CA VAL A 21 -1.15 3.51 -2.14
C VAL A 21 -1.39 2.38 -1.16
N ASN A 22 -2.53 1.68 -1.24
CA ASN A 22 -2.80 0.54 -0.35
C ASN A 22 -2.15 -0.76 -0.84
N SER A 23 -2.16 -0.98 -2.16
CA SER A 23 -1.51 -2.14 -2.76
C SER A 23 -1.14 -1.90 -4.22
N PHE A 24 -0.16 -2.64 -4.71
CA PHE A 24 0.24 -2.70 -6.11
C PHE A 24 0.34 -4.16 -6.53
N GLU A 25 -0.40 -4.56 -7.56
CA GLU A 25 -0.50 -5.95 -8.00
C GLU A 25 0.23 -6.17 -9.32
N THR A 26 0.88 -7.32 -9.42
CA THR A 26 1.49 -7.83 -10.64
C THR A 26 1.01 -9.25 -10.87
N SER A 27 1.33 -9.84 -12.03
CA SER A 27 0.96 -11.22 -12.35
C SER A 27 1.57 -12.28 -11.42
N GLN A 28 2.59 -11.94 -10.61
CA GLN A 28 3.31 -12.90 -9.77
C GLN A 28 3.20 -12.61 -8.27
N TYR A 29 2.96 -11.35 -7.90
CA TYR A 29 2.85 -10.96 -6.48
C TYR A 29 2.01 -9.69 -6.32
N LYS A 30 1.46 -9.54 -5.13
CA LYS A 30 0.80 -8.34 -4.65
C LYS A 30 1.62 -7.70 -3.56
N LEU A 31 2.02 -6.46 -3.78
CA LEU A 31 2.68 -5.62 -2.79
C LEU A 31 1.61 -4.91 -1.98
N ASN A 32 1.55 -5.19 -0.68
CA ASN A 32 0.66 -4.51 0.25
C ASN A 32 1.47 -3.45 1.00
N TYR A 33 0.90 -2.26 1.16
CA TYR A 33 1.54 -1.11 1.81
C TYR A 33 0.65 -0.56 2.91
N LEU A 34 1.24 -0.32 4.07
CA LEU A 34 0.61 0.34 5.20
C LEU A 34 1.57 1.37 5.78
N GLU A 35 1.09 2.60 5.94
CA GLU A 35 1.82 3.68 6.61
C GLU A 35 1.06 4.05 7.88
N THR A 36 1.75 3.99 9.02
CA THR A 36 1.20 4.39 10.32
C THR A 36 1.30 5.90 10.52
N SER A 37 0.56 6.44 11.49
CA SER A 37 0.61 7.86 11.84
C SER A 37 1.97 8.35 12.35
N THR A 38 2.82 7.43 12.80
CA THR A 38 4.21 7.72 13.22
C THR A 38 5.19 7.75 12.05
N GLY A 39 4.73 7.44 10.83
CA GLY A 39 5.56 7.39 9.62
C GLY A 39 6.29 6.06 9.43
N LEU A 40 6.02 5.03 10.24
CA LEU A 40 6.51 3.67 10.00
C LEU A 40 5.78 3.08 8.78
N LYS A 41 6.56 2.50 7.86
CA LYS A 41 6.09 1.94 6.60
C LYS A 41 6.25 0.43 6.63
N MET A 42 5.13 -0.28 6.61
CA MET A 42 5.09 -1.73 6.49
C MET A 42 4.82 -2.08 5.02
N ILE A 43 5.67 -2.96 4.47
CA ILE A 43 5.56 -3.46 3.11
C ILE A 43 5.58 -4.98 3.15
N LEU A 44 4.56 -5.62 2.58
CA LEU A 44 4.46 -7.07 2.54
C LEU A 44 4.08 -7.55 1.15
N ASN A 45 4.97 -8.32 0.54
CA ASN A 45 4.69 -9.02 -0.72
C ASN A 45 3.98 -10.33 -0.40
N THR A 46 2.88 -10.58 -1.09
CA THR A 46 2.10 -11.81 -0.97
C THR A 46 1.79 -12.37 -2.35
N ASP A 47 1.27 -13.60 -2.38
CA ASP A 47 0.61 -14.13 -3.57
C ASP A 47 -0.54 -13.18 -3.99
N PRO A 48 -0.83 -13.02 -5.30
CA PRO A 48 -1.95 -12.21 -5.77
C PRO A 48 -3.29 -12.61 -5.17
N ASN A 49 -3.50 -13.90 -4.89
CA ASN A 49 -4.74 -14.44 -4.35
C ASN A 49 -4.83 -14.37 -2.82
N ALA A 50 -3.80 -13.84 -2.14
CA ALA A 50 -3.81 -13.72 -0.70
C ALA A 50 -4.84 -12.68 -0.22
N THR A 51 -5.75 -13.12 0.64
CA THR A 51 -6.81 -12.30 1.23
C THR A 51 -6.42 -11.76 2.61
N GLU A 52 -7.13 -10.72 3.06
CA GLU A 52 -7.05 -10.19 4.44
C GLU A 52 -5.67 -9.66 4.89
N ILE A 53 -4.72 -9.49 3.97
CA ILE A 53 -3.39 -8.97 4.26
C ILE A 53 -3.40 -7.53 4.84
N PRO A 54 -4.24 -6.58 4.36
CA PRO A 54 -4.30 -5.25 4.95
C PRO A 54 -4.75 -5.28 6.42
N GLU A 55 -5.71 -6.14 6.77
CA GLU A 55 -6.21 -6.28 8.14
C GLU A 55 -5.14 -6.91 9.04
N LEU A 56 -4.45 -7.95 8.54
CA LEU A 56 -3.31 -8.56 9.22
C LEU A 56 -2.24 -7.51 9.53
N MET A 57 -1.83 -6.72 8.53
CA MET A 57 -0.81 -5.69 8.74
C MET A 57 -1.24 -4.63 9.77
N ARG A 58 -2.53 -4.25 9.78
CA ARG A 58 -3.06 -3.33 10.80
C ARG A 58 -3.09 -3.92 12.21
N SER A 59 -3.25 -5.22 12.36
CA SER A 59 -3.22 -5.86 13.69
C SER A 59 -1.85 -5.79 14.38
N TYR A 60 -0.77 -5.54 13.61
CA TYR A 60 0.60 -5.43 14.10
C TYR A 60 1.16 -4.00 13.99
N ALA A 61 0.32 -3.02 13.63
CA ALA A 61 0.69 -1.63 13.39
C ALA A 61 0.25 -0.72 14.53
#